data_AF-A0A969JL27-F1
#
_entry.id   AF-A0A969JL27-F1
#
_cell.length_a   1.000
_cell.length_b   1.000
_cell.length_c   1.000
_cell.angle_alpha   90.00
_cell.angle_beta   90.00
_cell.angle_gamma   90.00
#
_symmetry.space_group_name_H-M   'P 1'
#
loop_
_entity.id
_entity.type
_entity.pdbx_description
1 polymer ?
#
loop_
_entity_poly.entity_id
_entity_poly.type
_entity_poly.pdbx_seq_one_letter_code
_entity_poly.pdbx_strand_id
1 'polypeptide(L)' 'MEDDGRPFDPLSVAPANRSGSLRDRRAGGLGVHFVRSLLSKVEYARVGDRNRLTLKRNLSGREE' A
#
# COMPACT_ATOMS: atom_id res chain seq x y z
N MET A 1 6.06 0.00 10.80
CA MET A 1 7.18 -0.62 10.06
C MET A 1 8.09 0.49 9.57
N GLU A 2 9.39 0.22 9.49
CA GLU A 2 10.40 1.18 9.04
C GLU A 2 11.41 0.53 8.11
N ASP A 3 11.91 1.29 7.14
CA ASP A 3 13.00 0.91 6.23
C ASP A 3 13.87 2.13 5.89
N ASP A 4 15.11 1.89 5.49
CA ASP A 4 16.12 2.87 5.05
C ASP A 4 16.19 3.03 3.53
N GLY A 5 15.19 2.51 2.81
CA GLY A 5 15.09 2.65 1.37
C GLY A 5 14.88 4.10 0.93
N ARG A 6 14.89 4.30 -0.39
CA ARG A 6 14.56 5.61 -0.98
C ARG A 6 13.17 6.06 -0.49
N PRO A 7 12.95 7.38 -0.31
CA PRO A 7 11.64 7.90 0.04
C PRO A 7 10.55 7.33 -0.88
N PHE A 8 9.59 6.64 -0.30
CA PHE A 8 8.49 6.02 -1.03
C PHE A 8 7.21 6.20 -0.25
N ASP A 9 6.34 7.09 -0.72
CA ASP A 9 5.00 7.27 -0.16
C ASP A 9 4.00 6.32 -0.88
N PRO A 10 3.51 5.26 -0.22
CA PRO A 10 2.53 4.35 -0.81
C PRO A 10 1.15 5.00 -1.03
N LEU A 11 0.87 6.13 -0.37
CA LEU A 11 -0.39 6.86 -0.50
C LEU A 11 -0.42 7.68 -1.80
N SER A 12 0.74 8.09 -2.32
CA SER A 12 0.83 8.84 -3.58
C SER A 12 0.77 7.96 -4.84
N VAL A 13 0.87 6.64 -4.69
CA VAL A 13 0.85 5.70 -5.82
C VAL A 13 -0.55 5.62 -6.42
N ALA A 14 -0.64 5.74 -7.75
CA ALA A 14 -1.90 5.59 -8.47
C ALA A 14 -2.48 4.16 -8.32
N PRO A 15 -3.81 3.99 -8.30
CA PRO A 15 -4.42 2.65 -8.28
C PRO A 15 -3.92 1.78 -9.43
N ALA A 16 -3.63 0.51 -9.15
CA ALA A 16 -3.23 -0.44 -10.18
C ALA A 16 -4.35 -0.62 -11.22
N ASN A 17 -3.98 -0.62 -12.50
CA ASN A 17 -4.91 -1.01 -13.57
C ASN A 17 -5.15 -2.53 -13.49
N ARG A 18 -6.40 -2.90 -13.22
CA ARG A 18 -6.83 -4.30 -13.07
C ARG A 18 -7.66 -4.80 -14.25
N SER A 19 -7.88 -3.94 -15.25
CA SER A 19 -8.67 -4.26 -16.45
C SER A 19 -7.77 -4.84 -17.57
N GLY A 20 -8.39 -5.54 -18.53
CA GLY A 20 -7.69 -6.13 -19.68
C GLY A 20 -6.98 -7.46 -19.38
N SER A 21 -6.31 -8.02 -20.39
CA SER A 21 -5.58 -9.29 -20.26
C SER A 21 -4.33 -9.11 -19.39
N LEU A 22 -3.83 -10.17 -18.76
CA LEU A 22 -2.60 -10.10 -17.97
C LEU A 22 -1.38 -9.61 -18.78
N ARG A 23 -1.34 -9.90 -20.09
CA ARG A 23 -0.25 -9.48 -20.97
C ARG A 23 -0.21 -7.97 -21.19
N ASP A 24 -1.35 -7.30 -21.11
CA ASP A 24 -1.49 -5.86 -21.40
C ASP A 24 -1.36 -4.98 -20.15
N ARG A 25 -1.31 -5.59 -18.96
CA ARG A 25 -1.25 -4.86 -17.70
C ARG A 25 0.19 -4.44 -17.40
N ARG A 26 0.35 -3.17 -17.01
CA ARG A 26 1.63 -2.66 -16.50
C ARG A 26 1.96 -3.33 -15.17
N ALA A 27 3.19 -3.81 -15.02
CA ALA A 27 3.66 -4.36 -13.77
C ALA A 27 3.71 -3.30 -12.66
N GLY A 28 3.40 -3.70 -11.42
CA GLY A 28 3.45 -2.86 -10.24
C GLY A 28 2.08 -2.36 -9.74
N GLY A 29 2.08 -1.73 -8.56
CA GLY A 29 0.87 -1.16 -7.93
C GLY A 29 -0.03 -2.17 -7.20
N LEU A 30 0.11 -3.47 -7.46
CA LEU A 30 -0.72 -4.50 -6.82
C LEU A 30 -0.46 -4.64 -5.31
N GLY A 31 0.79 -4.50 -4.86
CA GLY A 31 1.11 -4.51 -3.42
C GLY A 31 0.45 -3.34 -2.67
N VAL A 32 0.49 -2.14 -3.25
CA VAL A 32 -0.20 -0.96 -2.70
C VAL A 32 -1.71 -1.16 -2.70
N HIS A 33 -2.26 -1.73 -3.77
CA HIS A 33 -3.68 -2.07 -3.84
C HIS A 33 -4.07 -3.04 -2.70
N PHE A 34 -3.28 -4.08 -2.46
CA PHE A 34 -3.52 -5.03 -1.38
C PHE A 34 -3.54 -4.37 0.00
N VAL A 35 -2.54 -3.53 0.29
CA VAL A 35 -2.44 -2.75 1.54
C VAL A 35 -3.67 -1.86 1.73
N ARG A 36 -4.14 -1.17 0.68
CA ARG A 36 -5.35 -0.31 0.74
C ARG A 36 -6.65 -1.10 0.95
N SER A 37 -6.74 -2.31 0.40
CA SER A 37 -7.94 -3.14 0.55
C SER A 37 -8.03 -3.83 1.92
N LEU A 38 -6.88 -4.17 2.51
CA LEU A 38 -6.83 -4.95 3.75
C LEU A 38 -6.92 -4.09 5.02
N LEU A 39 -6.43 -2.85 4.95
CA LEU A 39 -6.22 -2.00 6.11
C LEU A 39 -7.27 -0.89 6.18
N SER A 40 -7.66 -0.53 7.41
CA SER A 40 -8.59 0.58 7.65
C SER A 40 -7.90 1.94 7.62
N LYS A 41 -6.59 2.00 7.93
CA LYS A 41 -5.80 3.24 7.81
C LYS A 41 -4.35 2.93 7.46
N VAL A 42 -3.77 3.77 6.60
CA VAL A 42 -2.36 3.75 6.23
C VAL A 42 -1.82 5.17 6.36
N GLU A 43 -0.72 5.35 7.07
CA GLU A 43 -0.06 6.64 7.26
C GLU A 43 1.42 6.48 6.90
N TYR A 44 1.97 7.47 6.19
CA TYR A 44 3.38 7.52 5.82
C TYR A 44 4.03 8.76 6.43
N ALA A 45 5.26 8.60 6.92
CA ALA A 45 6.15 9.70 7.26
C ALA A 45 7.58 9.36 6.88
N ARG A 46 8.32 10.35 6.37
CA ARG A 46 9.78 10.26 6.28
C ARG A 46 10.37 10.84 7.57
N VAL A 47 11.18 10.06 8.27
CA VAL A 47 11.83 10.47 9.52
C VAL A 47 13.32 10.27 9.36
N GLY A 48 14.06 11.38 9.21
CA GLY A 48 15.46 11.34 8.79
C GLY A 48 15.60 10.63 7.44
N ASP A 49 16.43 9.59 7.41
CA ASP A 49 16.69 8.74 6.26
C ASP A 49 15.81 7.47 6.21
N ARG A 50 14.75 7.40 7.01
CA ARG A 50 13.86 6.25 7.06
C ARG A 50 12.43 6.53 6.62
N ASN A 51 11.87 5.59 5.86
CA ASN A 51 10.44 5.49 5.61
C ASN A 51 9.78 4.89 6.84
N ARG A 52 8.70 5.50 7.33
CA ARG A 52 7.88 4.95 8.40
C ARG A 52 6.44 4.80 7.93
N LEU A 53 5.97 3.55 7.90
CA LEU A 53 4.57 3.22 7.65
C LEU A 53 3.88 2.81 8.95
N THR A 54 2.73 3.44 9.21
CA THR A 54 1.77 3.02 10.23
C THR A 54 0.57 2.40 9.55
N LEU A 55 0.29 1.14 9.85
CA LEU A 55 -0.81 0.35 9.30
C LEU A 55 -1.80 0.06 10.42
N LYS A 56 -3.08 0.35 10.20
CA LYS A 56 -4.16 0.01 11.15
C LYS A 56 -5.19 -0.84 10.44
N ARG A 57 -5.69 -1.85 11.14
CA ARG A 57 -6.79 -2.70 10.71
C ARG A 57 -7.77 -2.82 11.88
N ASN A 58 -9.05 -2.69 11.59
CA ASN A 58 -10.09 -2.97 12.57
C ASN A 58 -10.24 -4.48 12.64
N LEU A 59 -10.02 -5.07 13.81
CA LEU A 59 -10.10 -6.52 14.03
C LEU A 59 -11.52 -6.99 14.42
N SER A 60 -12.54 -6.16 14.21
CA SER A 60 -13.93 -6.56 14.36
C SER A 60 -14.26 -7.55 13.25
N GLY A 61 -14.10 -8.84 13.54
CA GLY A 61 -14.50 -9.91 12.66
C GLY A 61 -15.98 -9.80 12.34
N ARG A 62 -16.29 -9.64 11.06
CA ARG A 62 -17.53 -10.16 10.52
C ARG A 62 -17.11 -11.16 9.46
N GLU A 63 -17.04 -12.41 9.91
CA GLU A 63 -17.16 -13.56 9.03
C GLU A 63 -18.66 -13.65 8.72
N GLU A 64 -19.02 -13.43 7.46
CA GLU A 64 -20.26 -13.93 6.85
C GLU A 64 -19.85 -14.86 5.72
#